data_AF-A0A291PJG8-F1
#
_entry.id   AF-A0A291PJG8-F1
#
_cell.length_a   1.000
_cell.length_b   1.000
_cell.length_c   1.000
_cell.angle_alpha   90.00
_cell.angle_beta   90.00
_cell.angle_gamma   90.00
#
_symmetry.space_group_name_H-M   'P 1'
#
loop_
_entity.id
_entity.type
_entity.pdbx_description
1 polymer ?
#
loop_
_entity_poly.entity_id
_entity_poly.type
_entity_poly.pdbx_seq_one_letter_code
_entity_poly.pdbx_strand_id
1 'polypeptide(L)'
;MLAAVLAAPGVAWGQDYKPDFNCSADHSKDSIATMLCQNSEAAKHELIFDQTYYALRQIVGKAGWKSLKQEVIADDGALKECVAPFSAEGVLQQTDPGCYIQKMDAITEKYKGRLSGSALEEASRPIDDHIALQKKLLTLGYLPAGSTADGVYGESTRQAIGAWKLNSGIPQVDDFISNSDAVSLASSDKVAKTEPKYSPFQKEVNVNGTIFKVAANCDSQENSCSNMSLTIKEGKKTTTLQLKSLDDLGTPDLSFDKPIFGSEDAVVYGSVYTGGAHCCVDSLLVFKNENKEWSVASLPEQDGGPSGGSPYKDLAGDGHHEIAVNDMRFDYKFDCYACSFPPMQIFEIRNNHLEDVSGDKRFHPFLEKEVQNAESSLVRGGPNMGFYAGITAIKAQEGNFLSYWDEKIKRNPDFNNLSSIDYCDAAGLPQKKCPPNGSDPLKFPNALAVFLYKTGYIDQYDLKYTGYSVREIDKSEYDRTHPINFFKYYIKIGIYKISTLHSYAPSLSDGIFYSVVFSVLFLIFLSFAFYFLPIFIAAKTKSQHFWLIVFVNVFFGWTFLGWLAALLMALMMDRDRQA
;
A
#
# COMPACT_ATOMS: atom_id res chain seq x y z
N MET A 1 17.62 67.42 12.22
CA MET A 1 18.50 66.84 11.19
C MET A 1 19.19 65.63 11.82
N LEU A 2 18.65 64.42 11.63
CA LEU A 2 18.92 63.49 10.52
C LEU A 2 20.15 62.60 10.78
N ALA A 3 19.88 61.32 11.08
CA ALA A 3 20.61 60.10 10.70
C ALA A 3 20.02 58.95 11.57
N ALA A 4 18.90 58.31 11.22
CA ALA A 4 18.69 57.40 10.09
C ALA A 4 19.82 56.36 9.97
N VAL A 5 19.83 55.37 10.88
CA VAL A 5 20.50 54.09 10.67
C VAL A 5 19.60 53.29 9.72
N LEU A 6 20.05 53.16 8.48
CA LEU A 6 19.44 52.31 7.46
C LEU A 6 19.48 50.85 7.95
N ALA A 7 18.32 50.31 8.30
CA ALA A 7 18.11 48.87 8.23
C ALA A 7 18.20 48.49 6.75
N ALA A 8 19.21 47.69 6.39
CA ALA A 8 19.24 47.04 5.10
C ALA A 8 17.94 46.22 4.94
N PRO A 9 17.29 46.22 3.76
CA PRO A 9 16.15 45.35 3.53
C PRO A 9 16.64 43.91 3.72
N GLY A 10 16.02 43.20 4.66
CA GLY A 10 16.20 41.76 4.77
C GLY A 10 15.88 41.15 3.42
N VAL A 11 16.86 40.48 2.82
CA VAL A 11 16.62 39.57 1.71
C VAL A 11 15.54 38.60 2.20
N ALA A 12 14.34 38.68 1.61
CA ALA A 12 13.30 37.69 1.82
C ALA A 12 13.87 36.37 1.32
N TRP A 13 14.18 35.45 2.24
CA TRP A 13 14.52 34.08 1.88
C TRP A 13 13.27 33.50 1.22
N GLY A 14 13.33 33.24 -0.09
CA GLY A 14 12.22 32.67 -0.84
C GLY A 14 11.77 31.36 -0.19
N GLN A 15 10.46 31.16 -0.06
CA GLN A 15 9.92 29.86 0.35
C GLN A 15 10.43 28.79 -0.63
N ASP A 16 10.88 27.65 -0.10
CA ASP A 16 11.25 26.48 -0.93
C ASP A 16 9.97 25.69 -1.18
N TYR A 17 9.47 25.74 -2.41
CA TYR A 17 8.31 24.95 -2.83
C TYR A 17 8.75 23.54 -3.20
N LYS A 18 7.85 22.59 -2.94
CA LYS A 18 7.98 21.21 -3.37
C LYS A 18 6.72 20.84 -4.15
N PRO A 19 6.82 19.97 -5.16
CA PRO A 19 5.63 19.44 -5.81
C PRO A 19 4.78 18.66 -4.79
N ASP A 20 3.53 18.39 -5.16
CA ASP A 20 2.58 17.64 -4.35
C ASP A 20 2.94 16.14 -4.17
N PHE A 21 3.94 15.65 -4.93
CA PHE A 21 4.48 14.30 -4.81
C PHE A 21 5.79 14.22 -4.00
N ASN A 22 6.11 13.01 -3.53
CA ASN A 22 7.25 12.79 -2.64
C ASN A 22 8.60 12.88 -3.37
N CYS A 23 9.33 13.97 -3.18
CA CYS A 23 10.69 14.14 -3.70
C CYS A 23 11.77 13.22 -3.11
N SER A 24 11.44 12.43 -2.09
CA SER A 24 12.33 11.40 -1.54
C SER A 24 12.26 10.08 -2.33
N ALA A 25 11.30 9.93 -3.24
CA ALA A 25 11.25 8.82 -4.19
C ALA A 25 12.26 9.03 -5.34
N ASP A 26 12.71 7.96 -5.98
CA ASP A 26 13.63 8.05 -7.12
C ASP A 26 12.90 8.52 -8.38
N HIS A 27 13.11 9.80 -8.71
CA HIS A 27 12.57 10.44 -9.91
C HIS A 27 13.55 10.45 -11.08
N SER A 28 14.71 9.78 -10.97
CA SER A 28 15.83 9.89 -11.93
C SER A 28 15.53 9.52 -13.37
N LYS A 29 14.32 9.09 -13.72
CA LYS A 29 13.85 8.85 -15.10
C LYS A 29 12.79 9.80 -15.60
N ASP A 30 12.16 10.50 -14.69
CA ASP A 30 11.20 11.52 -15.00
C ASP A 30 11.95 12.85 -14.89
N SER A 31 12.37 13.37 -16.04
CA SER A 31 13.11 14.63 -16.09
C SER A 31 12.29 15.79 -15.57
N ILE A 32 10.96 15.74 -15.68
CA ILE A 32 10.04 16.74 -15.14
C ILE A 32 9.98 16.59 -13.62
N ALA A 33 9.71 15.40 -13.09
CA ALA A 33 9.62 15.19 -11.65
C ALA A 33 10.95 15.46 -10.94
N THR A 34 12.08 15.05 -11.53
CA THR A 34 13.43 15.40 -11.06
C THR A 34 13.62 16.92 -11.03
N MET A 35 13.22 17.61 -12.10
CA MET A 35 13.33 19.06 -12.20
C MET A 35 12.45 19.77 -11.17
N LEU A 36 11.21 19.35 -10.95
CA LEU A 36 10.31 19.91 -9.94
C LEU A 36 10.87 19.73 -8.52
N CYS A 37 11.49 18.59 -8.21
CA CYS A 37 12.10 18.39 -6.89
C CYS A 37 13.35 19.25 -6.64
N GLN A 38 14.04 19.65 -7.70
CA GLN A 38 15.29 20.43 -7.63
C GLN A 38 15.07 21.93 -7.87
N ASN A 39 13.97 22.32 -8.50
CA ASN A 39 13.68 23.69 -8.89
C ASN A 39 12.40 24.19 -8.20
N SER A 40 12.59 24.91 -7.09
CA SER A 40 11.52 25.52 -6.30
C SER A 40 10.58 26.42 -7.12
N GLU A 41 11.11 27.19 -8.08
CA GLU A 41 10.26 28.06 -8.91
C GLU A 41 9.39 27.23 -9.86
N ALA A 42 9.93 26.19 -10.51
CA ALA A 42 9.09 25.32 -11.33
C ALA A 42 8.03 24.58 -10.49
N ALA A 43 8.39 24.08 -9.31
CA ALA A 43 7.45 23.49 -8.36
C ALA A 43 6.35 24.47 -7.92
N LYS A 44 6.68 25.74 -7.74
CA LYS A 44 5.69 26.78 -7.43
C LYS A 44 4.65 26.92 -8.53
N HIS A 45 5.08 26.93 -9.79
CA HIS A 45 4.17 27.05 -10.93
C HIS A 45 3.30 25.79 -11.12
N GLU A 46 3.82 24.61 -10.75
CA GLU A 46 3.02 23.38 -10.62
C GLU A 46 1.92 23.53 -9.56
N LEU A 47 2.27 23.99 -8.36
CA LEU A 47 1.30 24.17 -7.27
C LEU A 47 0.22 25.21 -7.62
N ILE A 48 0.57 26.25 -8.41
CA ILE A 48 -0.40 27.24 -8.90
C ILE A 48 -1.36 26.59 -9.92
N PHE A 49 -0.85 25.69 -10.76
CA PHE A 49 -1.71 24.87 -11.62
C PHE A 49 -2.61 23.96 -10.78
N ASP A 50 -2.09 23.27 -9.77
CA ASP A 50 -2.87 22.41 -8.88
C ASP A 50 -3.98 23.18 -8.17
N GLN A 51 -3.66 24.34 -7.61
CA GLN A 51 -4.63 25.26 -7.02
C GLN A 51 -5.79 25.56 -7.99
N THR A 52 -5.48 25.80 -9.27
CA THR A 52 -6.48 26.05 -10.32
C THR A 52 -7.26 24.78 -10.70
N TYR A 53 -6.55 23.66 -10.88
CA TYR A 53 -7.13 22.37 -11.24
C TYR A 53 -8.10 21.87 -10.17
N TYR A 54 -7.73 21.94 -8.89
CA TYR A 54 -8.59 21.52 -7.79
C TYR A 54 -9.80 22.44 -7.59
N ALA A 55 -9.68 23.73 -7.94
CA ALA A 55 -10.84 24.61 -7.99
C ALA A 55 -11.83 24.21 -9.10
N LEU A 56 -11.34 23.89 -10.30
CA LEU A 56 -12.19 23.39 -11.39
C LEU A 56 -12.78 22.01 -11.08
N ARG A 57 -11.98 21.13 -10.47
CA ARG A 57 -12.40 19.79 -10.07
C ARG A 57 -13.59 19.83 -9.12
N GLN A 58 -13.63 20.84 -8.24
CA GLN A 58 -14.80 21.11 -7.39
C GLN A 58 -16.02 21.58 -8.21
N ILE A 59 -15.84 22.46 -9.19
CA ILE A 59 -16.94 22.97 -10.04
C ILE A 59 -17.55 21.88 -10.92
N VAL A 60 -16.73 21.07 -11.59
CA VAL A 60 -17.24 20.02 -12.50
C VAL A 60 -17.86 18.84 -11.75
N GLY A 61 -17.52 18.69 -10.46
CA GLY A 61 -18.00 17.61 -9.60
C GLY A 61 -17.57 16.22 -10.08
N LYS A 62 -17.92 15.20 -9.29
CA LYS A 62 -17.47 13.80 -9.49
C LYS A 62 -17.70 13.26 -10.90
N ALA A 63 -18.86 13.57 -11.50
CA ALA A 63 -19.19 13.13 -12.85
C ALA A 63 -18.26 13.72 -13.93
N GLY A 64 -17.68 14.91 -13.69
CA GLY A 64 -16.77 15.59 -14.60
C GLY A 64 -15.30 15.26 -14.41
N TRP A 65 -14.91 14.63 -13.29
CA TRP A 65 -13.49 14.40 -12.95
C TRP A 65 -12.73 13.61 -14.01
N LYS A 66 -13.33 12.54 -14.55
CA LYS A 66 -12.70 11.73 -15.58
C LYS A 66 -12.41 12.54 -16.85
N SER A 67 -13.36 13.35 -17.29
CA SER A 67 -13.20 14.23 -18.46
C SER A 67 -12.12 15.28 -18.21
N LEU A 68 -12.18 15.96 -17.07
CA LEU A 68 -11.21 16.99 -16.70
C LEU A 68 -9.78 16.41 -16.61
N LYS A 69 -9.62 15.20 -16.05
CA LYS A 69 -8.33 14.49 -16.01
C LYS A 69 -7.81 14.19 -17.42
N GLN A 70 -8.66 13.71 -18.34
CA GLN A 70 -8.23 13.45 -19.72
C GLN A 70 -7.86 14.71 -20.50
N GLU A 71 -8.54 15.83 -20.24
CA GLU A 71 -8.18 17.13 -20.80
C GLU A 71 -6.77 17.55 -20.35
N VAL A 72 -6.46 17.42 -19.05
CA VAL A 72 -5.13 17.75 -18.51
C VAL A 72 -4.04 16.85 -19.10
N ILE A 73 -4.28 15.54 -19.20
CA ILE A 73 -3.34 14.60 -19.84
C ILE A 73 -3.08 14.97 -21.31
N ALA A 74 -4.10 15.45 -22.02
CA ALA A 74 -3.94 15.88 -23.40
C ALA A 74 -3.10 17.17 -23.50
N ASP A 75 -3.25 18.09 -22.54
CA ASP A 75 -2.50 19.34 -22.48
C ASP A 75 -1.05 19.15 -22.00
N ASP A 76 -0.79 18.15 -21.17
CA ASP A 76 0.56 17.73 -20.71
C ASP A 76 1.49 17.37 -21.88
N GLY A 77 0.92 16.95 -23.02
CA GLY A 77 1.68 16.76 -24.26
C GLY A 77 2.52 17.98 -24.67
N ALA A 78 2.13 19.19 -24.29
CA ALA A 78 2.88 20.42 -24.54
C ALA A 78 4.12 20.57 -23.64
N LEU A 79 4.17 19.92 -22.47
CA LEU A 79 5.31 19.95 -21.55
C LEU A 79 6.47 19.07 -22.06
N LYS A 80 6.17 18.07 -22.89
CA LYS A 80 7.17 17.23 -23.56
C LYS A 80 8.10 18.02 -24.49
N GLU A 81 7.65 19.17 -25.00
CA GLU A 81 8.48 20.07 -25.81
C GLU A 81 9.60 20.75 -25.00
N CYS A 82 9.47 20.79 -23.67
CA CYS A 82 10.45 21.37 -22.77
C CYS A 82 11.57 20.40 -22.37
N VAL A 83 11.50 19.16 -22.85
CA VAL A 83 12.50 18.13 -22.59
C VAL A 83 13.49 18.10 -23.76
N ALA A 84 14.78 18.31 -23.47
CA ALA A 84 15.82 18.35 -24.51
C ALA A 84 15.94 17.03 -25.29
N PRO A 85 16.25 17.05 -26.60
CA PRO A 85 16.46 15.83 -27.37
C PRO A 85 17.72 15.06 -26.92
N PHE A 86 17.69 13.73 -27.06
CA PHE A 86 18.76 12.80 -26.65
C PHE A 86 20.17 13.25 -27.07
N SER A 87 21.12 13.29 -26.12
CA SER A 87 22.55 13.20 -26.45
C SER A 87 23.00 11.73 -26.46
N ALA A 88 23.93 11.39 -27.34
CA ALA A 88 24.40 10.02 -27.56
C ALA A 88 25.23 9.44 -26.40
N GLU A 89 25.42 10.18 -25.29
CA GLU A 89 26.32 9.80 -24.19
C GLU A 89 25.62 9.36 -22.89
N GLY A 90 24.31 9.10 -22.88
CA GLY A 90 23.64 8.49 -21.72
C GLY A 90 23.47 9.43 -20.50
N VAL A 91 23.46 10.74 -20.73
CA VAL A 91 23.05 11.76 -19.73
C VAL A 91 21.54 11.95 -19.82
N LEU A 92 20.86 12.03 -18.66
CA LEU A 92 19.43 12.31 -18.56
C LEU A 92 19.03 13.55 -19.36
N GLN A 93 17.92 13.44 -20.08
CA GLN A 93 17.26 14.58 -20.70
C GLN A 93 16.97 15.60 -19.61
N GLN A 94 17.51 16.81 -19.72
CA GLN A 94 17.20 17.87 -18.78
C GLN A 94 15.94 18.59 -19.28
N THR A 95 14.94 18.69 -18.41
CA THR A 95 13.79 19.58 -18.66
C THR A 95 14.25 21.01 -18.45
N ASP A 96 14.02 21.88 -19.43
CA ASP A 96 14.24 23.32 -19.28
C ASP A 96 13.17 23.90 -18.34
N PRO A 97 13.54 24.36 -17.13
CA PRO A 97 12.57 24.89 -16.18
C PRO A 97 11.86 26.16 -16.69
N GLY A 98 12.53 26.98 -17.51
CA GLY A 98 11.94 28.19 -18.07
C GLY A 98 10.86 27.88 -19.11
N CYS A 99 11.11 26.90 -19.97
CA CYS A 99 10.10 26.37 -20.87
C CYS A 99 8.93 25.76 -20.09
N TYR A 100 9.23 24.92 -19.09
CA TYR A 100 8.22 24.26 -18.27
C TYR A 100 7.28 25.26 -17.62
N ILE A 101 7.85 26.26 -16.93
CA ILE A 101 7.10 27.34 -16.29
C ILE A 101 6.20 28.05 -17.30
N GLN A 102 6.73 28.44 -18.45
CA GLN A 102 5.95 29.14 -19.48
C GLN A 102 4.75 28.31 -19.97
N LYS A 103 4.94 27.01 -20.20
CA LYS A 103 3.89 26.11 -20.66
C LYS A 103 2.87 25.83 -19.56
N MET A 104 3.34 25.64 -18.33
CA MET A 104 2.49 25.44 -17.15
C MET A 104 1.61 26.68 -16.88
N ASP A 105 2.16 27.88 -17.02
CA ASP A 105 1.41 29.14 -16.92
C ASP A 105 0.33 29.23 -18.01
N ALA A 106 0.65 28.86 -19.24
CA ALA A 106 -0.32 28.86 -20.33
C ALA A 106 -1.47 27.87 -20.10
N ILE A 107 -1.16 26.67 -19.57
CA ILE A 107 -2.17 25.69 -19.18
C ILE A 107 -2.98 26.25 -18.00
N THR A 108 -2.33 26.76 -16.95
CA THR A 108 -3.00 27.38 -15.80
C THR A 108 -4.01 28.44 -16.24
N GLU A 109 -3.62 29.39 -17.08
CA GLU A 109 -4.52 30.46 -17.55
C GLU A 109 -5.68 29.92 -18.41
N LYS A 110 -5.45 28.88 -19.22
CA LYS A 110 -6.53 28.19 -19.97
C LYS A 110 -7.60 27.65 -19.02
N TYR A 111 -7.18 27.00 -17.93
CA TYR A 111 -8.09 26.39 -16.97
C TYR A 111 -8.74 27.45 -16.08
N LYS A 112 -7.97 28.42 -15.59
CA LYS A 112 -8.43 29.54 -14.79
C LYS A 112 -9.49 30.39 -15.49
N GLY A 113 -9.42 30.54 -16.82
CA GLY A 113 -10.44 31.22 -17.63
C GLY A 113 -11.84 30.59 -17.58
N ARG A 114 -11.98 29.37 -17.05
CA ARG A 114 -13.27 28.69 -16.84
C ARG A 114 -13.86 28.94 -15.44
N LEU A 115 -13.07 29.52 -14.53
CA LEU A 115 -13.49 29.83 -13.17
C LEU A 115 -14.15 31.21 -13.10
N SER A 116 -15.07 31.37 -12.14
CA SER A 116 -15.69 32.66 -11.84
C SER A 116 -16.04 32.75 -10.35
N GLY A 117 -16.34 33.96 -9.88
CA GLY A 117 -16.70 34.19 -8.47
C GLY A 117 -15.61 33.72 -7.49
N SER A 118 -16.02 33.15 -6.36
CA SER A 118 -15.11 32.71 -5.30
C SER A 118 -14.13 31.62 -5.73
N ALA A 119 -14.48 30.80 -6.73
CA ALA A 119 -13.56 29.82 -7.28
C ALA A 119 -12.40 30.47 -8.04
N LEU A 120 -12.67 31.55 -8.79
CA LEU A 120 -11.62 32.33 -9.46
C LEU A 120 -10.79 33.14 -8.45
N GLU A 121 -11.42 33.71 -7.43
CA GLU A 121 -10.71 34.40 -6.35
C GLU A 121 -9.74 33.45 -5.63
N GLU A 122 -10.20 32.24 -5.32
CA GLU A 122 -9.36 31.20 -4.72
C GLU A 122 -8.21 30.81 -5.64
N ALA A 123 -8.47 30.51 -6.92
CA ALA A 123 -7.45 30.10 -7.89
C ALA A 123 -6.49 31.23 -8.28
N SER A 124 -6.86 32.49 -8.06
CA SER A 124 -6.01 33.66 -8.34
C SER A 124 -5.18 34.09 -7.13
N ARG A 125 -5.39 33.48 -5.96
CA ARG A 125 -4.69 33.86 -4.74
C ARG A 125 -3.20 33.53 -4.86
N PRO A 126 -2.29 34.39 -4.39
CA PRO A 126 -0.88 34.04 -4.25
C PRO A 126 -0.72 32.71 -3.50
N ILE A 127 0.10 31.81 -4.03
CA ILE A 127 0.23 30.44 -3.50
C ILE A 127 0.67 30.43 -2.03
N ASP A 128 1.49 31.39 -1.60
CA ASP A 128 1.90 31.53 -0.20
C ASP A 128 0.72 31.80 0.73
N ASP A 129 -0.17 32.72 0.33
CA ASP A 129 -1.37 33.03 1.09
C ASP A 129 -2.32 31.82 1.10
N HIS A 130 -2.41 31.09 -0.02
CA HIS A 130 -3.23 29.88 -0.11
C HIS A 130 -2.75 28.76 0.82
N ILE A 131 -1.44 28.48 0.85
CA ILE A 131 -0.83 27.54 1.78
C ILE A 131 -1.00 28.01 3.23
N ALA A 132 -0.82 29.31 3.49
CA ALA A 132 -0.96 29.88 4.83
C ALA A 132 -2.40 29.71 5.38
N LEU A 133 -3.42 29.86 4.54
CA LEU A 133 -4.81 29.62 4.92
C LEU A 133 -5.10 28.14 5.24
N GLN A 134 -4.49 27.20 4.50
CA GLN A 134 -4.59 25.76 4.83
C GLN A 134 -3.90 25.44 6.16
N LYS A 135 -2.70 26.01 6.40
CA LYS A 135 -2.01 25.95 7.71
C LYS A 135 -2.85 26.55 8.83
N LYS A 136 -3.60 27.62 8.54
CA LYS A 136 -4.51 28.24 9.50
C LYS A 136 -5.68 27.30 9.85
N LEU A 137 -6.29 26.63 8.87
CA LEU A 137 -7.31 25.60 9.12
C LEU A 137 -6.77 24.45 9.99
N LEU A 138 -5.55 23.99 9.73
CA LEU A 138 -4.85 23.02 10.58
C LEU A 138 -4.66 23.54 12.01
N THR A 139 -4.14 24.74 12.17
CA THR A 139 -3.88 25.35 13.49
C THR A 139 -5.16 25.54 14.30
N LEU A 140 -6.27 25.81 13.62
CA LEU A 140 -7.59 25.98 14.23
C LEU A 140 -8.32 24.66 14.47
N GLY A 141 -7.74 23.52 14.09
CA GLY A 141 -8.32 22.19 14.31
C GLY A 141 -9.45 21.82 13.35
N TYR A 142 -9.52 22.42 12.16
CA TYR A 142 -10.46 22.01 11.11
C TYR A 142 -9.89 20.94 10.17
N LEU A 143 -8.58 20.66 10.25
CA LEU A 143 -7.90 19.58 9.52
C LEU A 143 -7.19 18.63 10.51
N PRO A 144 -7.09 17.32 10.20
CA PRO A 144 -6.46 16.34 11.09
C PRO A 144 -5.01 16.68 11.46
N ALA A 145 -4.62 16.32 12.69
CA ALA A 145 -3.25 16.44 13.14
C ALA A 145 -2.32 15.56 12.28
N GLY A 146 -1.32 16.17 11.65
CA GLY A 146 -0.39 15.49 10.75
C GLY A 146 -0.69 15.66 9.25
N SER A 147 -1.79 16.33 8.87
CA SER A 147 -2.02 16.67 7.46
C SER A 147 -0.96 17.66 6.97
N THR A 148 -0.55 17.50 5.71
CA THR A 148 0.36 18.44 5.05
C THR A 148 -0.41 19.66 4.56
N ALA A 149 0.18 20.85 4.73
CA ALA A 149 -0.29 22.05 4.07
C ALA A 149 0.58 22.35 2.85
N ASP A 150 0.13 21.82 1.73
CA ASP A 150 0.78 21.80 0.41
C ASP A 150 0.19 22.86 -0.56
N GLY A 151 -0.94 23.47 -0.22
CA GLY A 151 -1.66 24.40 -1.10
C GLY A 151 -2.67 23.69 -2.00
N VAL A 152 -2.85 22.37 -1.84
CA VAL A 152 -3.80 21.58 -2.62
C VAL A 152 -5.10 21.44 -1.84
N TYR A 153 -6.15 22.12 -2.30
CA TYR A 153 -7.45 22.11 -1.63
C TYR A 153 -8.33 20.96 -2.16
N GLY A 154 -7.93 19.74 -1.81
CA GLY A 154 -8.71 18.52 -2.01
C GLY A 154 -9.94 18.45 -1.09
N GLU A 155 -10.66 17.33 -1.12
CA GLU A 155 -11.94 17.16 -0.45
C GLU A 155 -11.89 17.41 1.06
N SER A 156 -10.82 16.98 1.74
CA SER A 156 -10.63 17.21 3.18
C SER A 156 -10.53 18.70 3.50
N THR A 157 -9.75 19.45 2.71
CA THR A 157 -9.64 20.91 2.83
C THR A 157 -10.97 21.60 2.48
N ARG A 158 -11.71 21.14 1.46
CA ARG A 158 -13.06 21.67 1.12
C ARG A 158 -14.04 21.51 2.28
N GLN A 159 -14.06 20.34 2.91
CA GLN A 159 -14.90 20.07 4.08
C GLN A 159 -14.49 20.96 5.27
N ALA A 160 -13.19 21.11 5.51
CA ALA A 160 -12.66 22.00 6.55
C ALA A 160 -13.09 23.46 6.32
N ILE A 161 -13.06 23.94 5.07
CA ILE A 161 -13.53 25.28 4.69
C ILE A 161 -15.02 25.44 4.99
N GLY A 162 -15.86 24.47 4.58
CA GLY A 162 -17.30 24.49 4.85
C GLY A 162 -17.59 24.53 6.36
N ALA A 163 -16.91 23.69 7.14
CA ALA A 163 -17.03 23.66 8.60
C ALA A 163 -16.60 24.97 9.26
N TRP A 164 -15.48 25.55 8.82
CA TRP A 164 -15.01 26.84 9.30
C TRP A 164 -15.96 27.99 8.96
N LYS A 165 -16.48 28.06 7.73
CA LYS A 165 -17.47 29.06 7.31
C LYS A 165 -18.71 28.98 8.19
N LEU A 166 -19.25 27.77 8.35
CA LEU A 166 -20.43 27.51 9.19
C LEU A 166 -20.19 27.95 10.64
N ASN A 167 -19.07 27.57 11.25
CA ASN A 167 -18.76 27.96 12.64
C ASN A 167 -18.48 29.46 12.79
N SER A 168 -17.99 30.09 11.72
CA SER A 168 -17.75 31.52 11.67
C SER A 168 -19.02 32.35 11.45
N GLY A 169 -20.15 31.71 11.11
CA GLY A 169 -21.40 32.38 10.76
C GLY A 169 -21.40 32.96 9.35
N ILE A 170 -20.51 32.49 8.49
CA ILE A 170 -20.39 32.88 7.08
C ILE A 170 -21.38 32.03 6.28
N PRO A 171 -22.27 32.63 5.47
CA PRO A 171 -23.17 31.88 4.59
C PRO A 171 -22.39 30.96 3.64
N GLN A 172 -22.69 29.67 3.66
CA GLN A 172 -22.05 28.67 2.80
C GLN A 172 -22.73 28.65 1.42
N VAL A 173 -22.46 29.70 0.63
CA VAL A 173 -22.97 29.80 -0.76
C VAL A 173 -22.17 28.87 -1.70
N ASP A 174 -20.92 28.59 -1.33
CA ASP A 174 -20.01 27.63 -1.96
C ASP A 174 -18.93 27.13 -0.97
N ASP A 175 -18.14 26.16 -1.43
CA ASP A 175 -17.02 25.54 -0.68
C ASP A 175 -15.65 26.13 -1.05
N PHE A 176 -15.60 27.37 -1.55
CA PHE A 176 -14.36 28.09 -1.89
C PHE A 176 -14.02 29.14 -0.85
N ILE A 177 -12.75 29.46 -0.65
CA ILE A 177 -12.39 30.64 0.13
C ILE A 177 -12.43 31.86 -0.79
N SER A 178 -13.41 32.75 -0.65
CA SER A 178 -13.41 34.06 -1.30
C SER A 178 -12.30 34.96 -0.75
N ASN A 179 -12.05 36.11 -1.37
CA ASN A 179 -11.11 37.11 -0.83
C ASN A 179 -11.57 37.64 0.54
N SER A 180 -12.87 37.81 0.75
CA SER A 180 -13.42 38.19 2.07
C SER A 180 -13.27 37.07 3.11
N ASP A 181 -13.42 35.82 2.69
CA ASP A 181 -13.25 34.66 3.57
C ASP A 181 -11.78 34.52 3.98
N ALA A 182 -10.85 34.73 3.04
CA ALA A 182 -9.40 34.67 3.29
C ALA A 182 -8.98 35.66 4.38
N VAL A 183 -9.45 36.91 4.31
CA VAL A 183 -9.20 37.92 5.36
C VAL A 183 -9.75 37.45 6.70
N SER A 184 -10.97 36.91 6.70
CA SER A 184 -11.64 36.43 7.92
C SER A 184 -10.95 35.21 8.54
N LEU A 185 -10.48 34.27 7.72
CA LEU A 185 -9.78 33.05 8.16
C LEU A 185 -8.39 33.40 8.69
N ALA A 186 -7.64 34.25 7.99
CA ALA A 186 -6.30 34.66 8.39
C ALA A 186 -6.28 35.28 9.78
N SER A 187 -7.26 36.12 10.11
CA SER A 187 -7.42 36.74 11.43
C SER A 187 -8.29 35.93 12.41
N SER A 188 -8.67 34.70 12.07
CA SER A 188 -9.58 33.93 12.91
C SER A 188 -8.85 33.34 14.11
N ASP A 189 -9.35 33.60 15.31
CA ASP A 189 -8.97 32.88 16.53
C ASP A 189 -10.08 31.91 16.98
N LYS A 190 -11.11 31.73 16.13
CA LYS A 190 -12.20 30.78 16.36
C LYS A 190 -11.70 29.37 16.06
N VAL A 191 -11.06 28.79 17.06
CA VAL A 191 -10.74 27.36 17.10
C VAL A 191 -12.03 26.57 16.86
N ALA A 192 -11.92 25.45 16.15
CA ALA A 192 -13.02 24.50 16.00
C ALA A 192 -13.62 24.24 17.38
N LYS A 193 -14.94 24.44 17.53
CA LYS A 193 -15.61 24.40 18.85
C LYS A 193 -15.42 23.05 19.54
N THR A 194 -14.47 22.96 20.47
CA THR A 194 -14.20 21.81 21.34
C THR A 194 -15.29 21.67 22.40
N GLU A 195 -16.44 21.16 21.99
CA GLU A 195 -17.17 20.21 22.82
C GLU A 195 -17.09 18.87 22.08
N PRO A 196 -16.66 17.76 22.72
CA PRO A 196 -16.84 16.44 22.13
C PRO A 196 -18.34 16.15 22.11
N LYS A 197 -19.04 16.67 21.09
CA LYS A 197 -20.33 16.16 20.70
C LYS A 197 -20.05 14.92 19.89
N TYR A 198 -19.98 13.78 20.58
CA TYR A 198 -20.30 12.53 19.93
C TYR A 198 -21.70 12.69 19.34
N SER A 199 -21.79 12.88 18.03
CA SER A 199 -23.06 12.72 17.35
C SER A 199 -23.21 11.22 17.13
N PRO A 200 -24.24 10.57 17.71
CA PRO A 200 -24.49 9.18 17.38
C PRO A 200 -24.82 9.11 15.88
N PHE A 201 -23.86 8.62 15.08
CA PHE A 201 -24.11 8.32 13.69
C PHE A 201 -25.01 7.10 13.64
N GLN A 202 -26.15 7.20 12.97
CA GLN A 202 -27.00 6.05 12.68
C GLN A 202 -27.50 6.14 11.24
N LYS A 203 -27.29 5.08 10.47
CA LYS A 203 -27.88 4.92 9.14
C LYS A 203 -28.49 3.54 9.03
N GLU A 204 -29.66 3.47 8.41
CA GLU A 204 -30.44 2.25 8.28
C GLU A 204 -30.85 2.05 6.82
N VAL A 205 -30.70 0.81 6.34
CA VAL A 205 -31.14 0.36 5.01
C VAL A 205 -31.99 -0.89 5.19
N ASN A 206 -33.14 -0.92 4.51
CA ASN A 206 -34.01 -2.10 4.45
C ASN A 206 -33.83 -2.78 3.11
N VAL A 207 -33.50 -4.08 3.14
CA VAL A 207 -33.33 -4.95 1.99
C VAL A 207 -34.22 -6.17 2.17
N ASN A 208 -35.22 -6.34 1.31
CA ASN A 208 -36.10 -7.51 1.31
C ASN A 208 -36.67 -7.87 2.70
N GLY A 209 -36.96 -6.85 3.54
CA GLY A 209 -37.49 -7.03 4.89
C GLY A 209 -36.44 -7.26 5.98
N THR A 210 -35.16 -7.36 5.62
CA THR A 210 -34.02 -7.34 6.56
C THR A 210 -33.52 -5.92 6.73
N ILE A 211 -33.41 -5.48 7.98
CA ILE A 211 -32.96 -4.13 8.34
C ILE A 211 -31.49 -4.19 8.72
N PHE A 212 -30.66 -3.39 8.05
CA PHE A 212 -29.25 -3.19 8.35
C PHE A 212 -29.08 -1.79 8.92
N LYS A 213 -28.65 -1.69 10.17
CA LYS A 213 -28.44 -0.45 10.89
C LYS A 213 -27.00 -0.34 11.34
N VAL A 214 -26.27 0.65 10.87
CA VAL A 214 -24.95 0.98 11.40
C VAL A 214 -25.07 2.08 12.42
N ALA A 215 -24.33 1.93 13.51
CA ALA A 215 -24.18 2.91 14.56
C ALA A 215 -22.70 3.11 14.89
N ALA A 216 -22.27 4.36 15.07
CA ALA A 216 -20.92 4.70 15.47
C ALA A 216 -20.90 5.91 16.40
N ASN A 217 -19.88 5.98 17.25
CA ASN A 217 -19.60 7.15 18.08
C ASN A 217 -18.57 8.00 17.33
N CYS A 218 -19.07 9.03 16.66
CA CYS A 218 -18.25 9.84 15.76
C CYS A 218 -17.88 11.16 16.43
N ASP A 219 -16.58 11.42 16.49
CA ASP A 219 -16.02 12.69 16.90
C ASP A 219 -15.94 13.62 15.68
N SER A 220 -16.81 14.63 15.68
CA SER A 220 -16.84 15.66 14.64
C SER A 220 -15.58 16.53 14.55
N GLN A 221 -14.67 16.44 15.53
CA GLN A 221 -13.46 17.27 15.62
C GLN A 221 -12.19 16.55 15.19
N GLU A 222 -12.00 15.33 15.67
CA GLU A 222 -10.87 14.49 15.22
C GLU A 222 -11.13 13.87 13.85
N ASN A 223 -12.32 14.14 13.31
CA ASN A 223 -12.86 13.54 12.13
C ASN A 223 -12.64 12.03 12.23
N SER A 224 -13.10 11.37 13.31
CA SER A 224 -12.85 9.94 13.63
C SER A 224 -14.08 9.26 14.25
N CYS A 225 -14.36 8.01 13.89
CA CYS A 225 -15.46 7.23 14.48
C CYS A 225 -14.91 6.04 15.25
N SER A 226 -15.48 5.77 16.43
CA SER A 226 -15.16 4.60 17.25
C SER A 226 -16.41 3.80 17.58
N ASN A 227 -16.20 2.56 18.03
CA ASN A 227 -17.29 1.65 18.46
C ASN A 227 -18.30 1.42 17.35
N MET A 228 -17.81 1.26 16.12
CA MET A 228 -18.68 1.08 14.97
C MET A 228 -19.32 -0.31 15.02
N SER A 229 -20.65 -0.36 14.95
CA SER A 229 -21.41 -1.60 15.02
C SER A 229 -22.45 -1.67 13.92
N LEU A 230 -22.62 -2.87 13.36
CA LEU A 230 -23.66 -3.20 12.41
C LEU A 230 -24.70 -4.09 13.10
N THR A 231 -25.92 -3.61 13.19
CA THR A 231 -27.08 -4.35 13.68
C THR A 231 -27.94 -4.80 12.51
N ILE A 232 -28.20 -6.09 12.42
CA ILE A 232 -28.97 -6.73 11.37
C ILE A 232 -30.21 -7.35 12.00
N LYS A 233 -31.40 -6.95 11.54
CA LYS A 233 -32.68 -7.45 12.03
C LYS A 233 -33.43 -8.15 10.91
N GLU A 234 -33.60 -9.45 11.08
CA GLU A 234 -34.32 -10.35 10.15
C GLU A 234 -35.51 -10.96 10.91
N GLY A 235 -36.71 -10.41 10.68
CA GLY A 235 -37.91 -10.78 11.44
C GLY A 235 -37.76 -10.50 12.94
N LYS A 236 -37.68 -11.57 13.76
CA LYS A 236 -37.48 -11.50 15.23
C LYS A 236 -36.01 -11.67 15.66
N LYS A 237 -35.13 -12.10 14.75
CA LYS A 237 -33.71 -12.32 15.05
C LYS A 237 -32.95 -11.01 14.87
N THR A 238 -32.14 -10.64 15.85
CA THR A 238 -31.24 -9.49 15.79
C THR A 238 -29.81 -9.99 15.99
N THR A 239 -28.92 -9.59 15.09
CA THR A 239 -27.48 -9.88 15.16
C THR A 239 -26.73 -8.56 15.17
N THR A 240 -25.73 -8.41 16.05
CA THR A 240 -24.87 -7.23 16.10
C THR A 240 -23.43 -7.65 15.88
N LEU A 241 -22.77 -7.02 14.90
CA LEU A 241 -21.37 -7.25 14.54
C LEU A 241 -20.57 -6.00 14.87
N GLN A 242 -19.40 -6.18 15.49
CA GLN A 242 -18.44 -5.09 15.75
C GLN A 242 -17.53 -4.93 14.53
N LEU A 243 -17.41 -3.70 14.03
CA LEU A 243 -16.66 -3.37 12.82
C LEU A 243 -15.24 -2.91 13.18
N LYS A 244 -14.42 -3.83 13.68
CA LYS A 244 -13.08 -3.55 14.23
C LYS A 244 -12.09 -2.93 13.24
N SER A 245 -12.19 -3.26 11.95
CA SER A 245 -11.25 -2.74 10.94
C SER A 245 -11.47 -1.26 10.62
N LEU A 246 -12.57 -0.68 11.12
CA LEU A 246 -12.98 0.70 10.82
C LEU A 246 -12.91 1.60 12.06
N ASP A 247 -12.53 1.06 13.22
CA ASP A 247 -12.40 1.81 14.48
C ASP A 247 -11.23 2.81 14.46
N ASP A 248 -10.28 2.64 13.52
CA ASP A 248 -9.14 3.54 13.30
C ASP A 248 -9.41 4.58 12.19
N LEU A 249 -10.61 4.59 11.61
CA LEU A 249 -10.92 5.45 10.48
C LEU A 249 -11.53 6.79 10.88
N GLY A 250 -11.24 7.76 10.03
CA GLY A 250 -11.82 9.07 10.15
C GLY A 250 -13.37 9.05 10.06
N THR A 251 -14.06 10.11 10.46
CA THR A 251 -15.44 10.37 10.03
C THR A 251 -15.38 10.91 8.63
N PRO A 252 -15.71 10.12 7.61
CA PRO A 252 -16.44 10.78 6.55
C PRO A 252 -17.42 9.87 5.80
N ASP A 253 -18.51 10.51 5.38
CA ASP A 253 -19.55 10.03 4.48
C ASP A 253 -19.74 8.49 4.45
N LEU A 254 -20.20 7.94 5.58
CA LEU A 254 -20.64 6.55 5.68
C LEU A 254 -21.85 6.33 4.75
N SER A 255 -21.55 5.96 3.51
CA SER A 255 -22.57 5.56 2.56
C SER A 255 -22.86 4.07 2.70
N PHE A 256 -24.11 3.76 3.06
CA PHE A 256 -24.71 2.45 2.88
C PHE A 256 -25.55 2.56 1.62
N ASP A 257 -25.08 1.94 0.54
CA ASP A 257 -25.89 1.81 -0.66
C ASP A 257 -26.80 0.58 -0.56
N LYS A 258 -27.94 0.65 -1.24
CA LYS A 258 -28.82 -0.50 -1.37
C LYS A 258 -28.07 -1.61 -2.14
N PRO A 259 -28.31 -2.89 -1.84
CA PRO A 259 -27.78 -3.98 -2.64
C PRO A 259 -28.29 -3.82 -4.08
N ILE A 260 -27.38 -4.01 -5.03
CA ILE A 260 -27.72 -4.10 -6.44
C ILE A 260 -27.50 -5.57 -6.84
N PHE A 261 -28.62 -6.30 -6.84
CA PHE A 261 -28.98 -7.59 -7.47
C PHE A 261 -27.89 -8.61 -7.86
N GLY A 262 -28.04 -9.86 -7.40
CA GLY A 262 -27.36 -11.03 -8.00
C GLY A 262 -27.41 -12.34 -7.19
N SER A 263 -27.31 -12.28 -5.86
CA SER A 263 -27.43 -13.46 -4.99
C SER A 263 -28.62 -13.31 -4.04
N GLU A 264 -29.30 -14.42 -3.71
CA GLU A 264 -30.41 -14.43 -2.74
C GLU A 264 -29.98 -14.01 -1.32
N ASP A 265 -28.68 -13.97 -1.06
CA ASP A 265 -28.07 -13.58 0.21
C ASP A 265 -27.58 -12.13 0.14
N ALA A 266 -28.34 -11.22 0.76
CA ALA A 266 -28.09 -9.79 0.71
C ALA A 266 -26.65 -9.41 1.08
N VAL A 267 -25.97 -8.77 0.13
CA VAL A 267 -24.64 -8.20 0.33
C VAL A 267 -24.77 -6.70 0.56
N VAL A 268 -24.36 -6.20 1.73
CA VAL A 268 -24.39 -4.75 2.03
C VAL A 268 -22.99 -4.18 1.89
N TYR A 269 -22.88 -3.13 1.08
CA TYR A 269 -21.66 -2.36 0.88
C TYR A 269 -21.70 -1.11 1.77
N GLY A 270 -20.69 -0.97 2.63
CA GLY A 270 -20.46 0.24 3.40
C GLY A 270 -19.12 0.84 2.98
N SER A 271 -19.08 2.15 2.75
CA SER A 271 -17.84 2.87 2.43
C SER A 271 -17.55 3.94 3.47
N VAL A 272 -16.30 4.05 3.90
CA VAL A 272 -15.79 5.09 4.81
C VAL A 272 -14.67 5.82 4.07
N TYR A 273 -14.77 7.14 3.95
CA TYR A 273 -13.68 7.92 3.38
C TYR A 273 -12.51 7.96 4.39
N THR A 274 -11.26 7.78 3.98
CA THR A 274 -10.11 7.68 4.91
C THR A 274 -9.32 8.98 5.01
N GLY A 275 -9.67 9.98 4.18
CA GLY A 275 -9.05 11.31 4.21
C GLY A 275 -7.76 11.44 3.40
N GLY A 276 -7.39 10.44 2.58
CA GLY A 276 -6.24 10.49 1.68
C GLY A 276 -6.38 11.48 0.52
N ALA A 277 -5.26 11.85 -0.11
CA ALA A 277 -5.16 12.86 -1.18
C ALA A 277 -6.04 12.58 -2.41
N HIS A 278 -6.45 11.32 -2.63
CA HIS A 278 -7.23 10.88 -3.79
C HIS A 278 -8.61 10.28 -3.45
N CYS A 279 -9.31 10.82 -2.45
CA CYS A 279 -10.61 10.29 -2.06
C CYS A 279 -10.55 8.81 -1.58
N CYS A 280 -9.48 8.38 -0.91
CA CYS A 280 -9.31 6.97 -0.53
C CYS A 280 -10.45 6.48 0.39
N VAL A 281 -11.03 5.32 0.09
CA VAL A 281 -12.23 4.78 0.72
C VAL A 281 -12.00 3.34 1.12
N ASP A 282 -12.19 3.07 2.41
CA ASP A 282 -12.30 1.73 2.93
C ASP A 282 -13.71 1.22 2.77
N SER A 283 -13.82 0.00 2.25
CA SER A 283 -15.11 -0.59 1.94
C SER A 283 -15.28 -1.91 2.67
N LEU A 284 -16.51 -2.18 3.13
CA LEU A 284 -16.87 -3.38 3.85
C LEU A 284 -17.97 -4.14 3.12
N LEU A 285 -17.88 -5.46 3.22
CA LEU A 285 -18.78 -6.44 2.66
C LEU A 285 -19.52 -7.14 3.79
N VAL A 286 -20.84 -7.02 3.85
CA VAL A 286 -21.68 -7.80 4.79
C VAL A 286 -22.32 -8.94 4.02
N PHE A 287 -22.20 -10.19 4.48
CA PHE A 287 -22.76 -11.35 3.79
C PHE A 287 -23.21 -12.46 4.76
N LYS A 288 -24.00 -13.42 4.27
CA LYS A 288 -24.28 -14.67 5.02
C LYS A 288 -23.22 -15.71 4.72
N ASN A 289 -22.66 -16.28 5.77
CA ASN A 289 -21.72 -17.37 5.71
C ASN A 289 -22.47 -18.71 5.44
N GLU A 290 -21.74 -19.79 5.18
CA GLU A 290 -22.25 -21.14 4.92
C GLU A 290 -23.15 -21.67 6.05
N ASN A 291 -22.94 -21.21 7.29
CA ASN A 291 -23.79 -21.52 8.45
C ASN A 291 -25.06 -20.65 8.52
N LYS A 292 -25.31 -19.81 7.50
CA LYS A 292 -26.39 -18.82 7.44
C LYS A 292 -26.32 -17.77 8.54
N GLU A 293 -25.11 -17.47 9.01
CA GLU A 293 -24.84 -16.40 9.97
C GLU A 293 -24.22 -15.19 9.27
N TRP A 294 -24.53 -13.99 9.77
CA TRP A 294 -23.99 -12.76 9.20
C TRP A 294 -22.50 -12.60 9.52
N SER A 295 -21.72 -12.27 8.51
CA SER A 295 -20.27 -12.04 8.58
C SER A 295 -19.90 -10.76 7.83
N VAL A 296 -18.72 -10.22 8.12
CA VAL A 296 -18.18 -9.02 7.49
C VAL A 296 -16.76 -9.29 6.98
N ALA A 297 -16.45 -8.82 5.78
CA ALA A 297 -15.10 -8.78 5.23
C ALA A 297 -14.75 -7.35 4.79
N SER A 298 -13.48 -6.98 4.92
CA SER A 298 -12.96 -5.71 4.40
C SER A 298 -12.53 -5.91 2.95
N LEU A 299 -12.83 -4.93 2.09
CA LEU A 299 -12.30 -4.84 0.73
C LEU A 299 -11.00 -4.02 0.74
N PRO A 300 -10.14 -4.17 -0.28
CA PRO A 300 -9.02 -3.25 -0.50
C PRO A 300 -9.48 -1.79 -0.59
N GLU A 301 -8.64 -0.87 -0.12
CA GLU A 301 -8.88 0.57 -0.18
C GLU A 301 -9.03 1.05 -1.64
N GLN A 302 -9.96 1.97 -1.91
CA GLN A 302 -10.25 2.49 -3.25
C GLN A 302 -10.31 4.03 -3.31
N ASP A 303 -9.71 4.65 -4.30
CA ASP A 303 -9.80 6.06 -4.66
C ASP A 303 -11.18 6.41 -5.20
N GLY A 304 -11.81 7.36 -4.54
CA GLY A 304 -13.20 7.70 -4.77
C GLY A 304 -14.12 6.64 -4.17
N GLY A 305 -15.00 7.06 -3.26
CA GLY A 305 -16.09 6.20 -2.82
C GLY A 305 -16.97 5.75 -3.99
N PRO A 306 -17.98 4.88 -3.76
CA PRO A 306 -18.77 4.13 -4.77
C PRO A 306 -19.44 4.94 -5.92
N SER A 307 -19.22 6.25 -5.98
CA SER A 307 -19.43 7.15 -7.12
C SER A 307 -18.89 6.66 -8.49
N GLY A 308 -18.05 5.62 -8.55
CA GLY A 308 -17.57 4.98 -9.80
C GLY A 308 -18.49 3.91 -10.39
N GLY A 309 -19.60 3.58 -9.71
CA GLY A 309 -20.48 2.47 -10.05
C GLY A 309 -20.33 1.30 -9.07
N SER A 310 -21.26 0.34 -9.15
CA SER A 310 -21.24 -0.86 -8.33
C SER A 310 -19.94 -1.66 -8.56
N PRO A 311 -19.19 -2.07 -7.51
CA PRO A 311 -18.08 -3.01 -7.69
C PRO A 311 -18.57 -4.40 -8.11
N TYR A 312 -19.87 -4.69 -7.98
CA TYR A 312 -20.45 -5.96 -8.41
C TYR A 312 -20.65 -6.01 -9.91
N LYS A 313 -20.03 -6.98 -10.56
CA LYS A 313 -20.12 -7.22 -12.00
C LYS A 313 -20.15 -8.72 -12.26
N ASP A 314 -21.05 -9.18 -13.12
CA ASP A 314 -20.99 -10.53 -13.69
C ASP A 314 -19.90 -10.53 -14.77
N LEU A 315 -18.67 -10.82 -14.35
CA LEU A 315 -17.50 -10.79 -15.24
C LEU A 315 -17.39 -12.07 -16.06
N ALA A 316 -17.88 -13.19 -15.53
CA ALA A 316 -17.88 -14.49 -16.20
C ALA A 316 -19.03 -14.68 -17.19
N GLY A 317 -20.09 -13.88 -17.10
CA GLY A 317 -21.32 -14.01 -17.89
C GLY A 317 -22.16 -15.23 -17.50
N ASP A 318 -22.00 -15.75 -16.28
CA ASP A 318 -22.69 -16.95 -15.78
C ASP A 318 -23.89 -16.63 -14.87
N GLY A 319 -24.20 -15.33 -14.69
CA GLY A 319 -25.26 -14.84 -13.83
C GLY A 319 -24.86 -14.68 -12.37
N HIS A 320 -23.67 -15.15 -11.96
CA HIS A 320 -23.08 -14.84 -10.67
C HIS A 320 -22.32 -13.52 -10.77
N HIS A 321 -22.41 -12.69 -9.73
CA HIS A 321 -21.75 -11.39 -9.71
C HIS A 321 -20.53 -11.47 -8.79
N GLU A 322 -19.38 -11.05 -9.29
CA GLU A 322 -18.14 -10.90 -8.54
C GLU A 322 -17.91 -9.46 -8.09
N ILE A 323 -17.04 -9.28 -7.11
CA ILE A 323 -16.62 -7.96 -6.63
C ILE A 323 -15.33 -7.58 -7.36
N ALA A 324 -15.39 -6.55 -8.19
CA ALA A 324 -14.26 -6.08 -8.99
C ALA A 324 -13.82 -4.67 -8.54
N VAL A 325 -12.57 -4.56 -8.11
CA VAL A 325 -11.95 -3.30 -7.63
C VAL A 325 -10.55 -3.14 -8.24
N ASN A 326 -10.03 -1.92 -8.32
CA ASN A 326 -8.69 -1.70 -8.86
C ASN A 326 -7.62 -1.97 -7.80
N ASP A 327 -6.51 -2.59 -8.18
CA ASP A 327 -5.34 -2.73 -7.30
C ASP A 327 -4.53 -1.44 -7.25
N MET A 328 -4.87 -0.59 -6.29
CA MET A 328 -4.26 0.73 -6.15
C MET A 328 -2.82 0.71 -5.67
N ARG A 329 -2.28 -0.47 -5.33
CA ARG A 329 -0.85 -0.59 -5.04
C ARG A 329 0.01 -0.27 -6.27
N PHE A 330 -0.57 -0.28 -7.47
CA PHE A 330 0.09 0.12 -8.71
C PHE A 330 0.09 1.62 -8.95
N ASP A 331 -0.83 2.36 -8.32
CA ASP A 331 -0.91 3.81 -8.46
C ASP A 331 0.32 4.47 -7.83
N TYR A 332 0.92 5.41 -8.55
CA TYR A 332 2.20 6.06 -8.20
C TYR A 332 3.40 5.13 -8.07
N LYS A 333 3.23 3.81 -8.30
CA LYS A 333 4.28 2.84 -7.98
C LYS A 333 5.41 2.83 -8.98
N PHE A 334 5.06 2.87 -10.26
CA PHE A 334 6.01 2.83 -11.36
C PHE A 334 5.93 4.05 -12.27
N ASP A 335 4.92 4.89 -12.07
CA ASP A 335 4.63 6.04 -12.91
C ASP A 335 3.63 6.98 -12.22
N CYS A 336 3.33 8.14 -12.82
CA CYS A 336 2.32 9.05 -12.29
C CYS A 336 0.94 8.38 -12.14
N TYR A 337 0.04 8.91 -11.31
CA TYR A 337 -1.32 8.35 -11.15
C TYR A 337 -2.15 8.31 -12.42
N ALA A 338 -2.04 9.33 -13.27
CA ALA A 338 -2.69 9.34 -14.58
C ALA A 338 -2.02 8.37 -15.58
N CYS A 339 -0.78 7.99 -15.28
CA CYS A 339 0.10 7.18 -16.11
C CYS A 339 0.04 5.70 -15.74
N SER A 340 -0.44 5.38 -14.54
CA SER A 340 -0.57 4.03 -14.01
C SER A 340 -1.79 3.31 -14.61
N PHE A 341 -1.68 2.00 -14.75
CA PHE A 341 -2.78 1.13 -15.19
C PHE A 341 -3.01 0.05 -14.13
N PRO A 342 -3.70 0.37 -13.02
CA PRO A 342 -3.92 -0.61 -11.96
C PRO A 342 -4.79 -1.77 -12.48
N PRO A 343 -4.36 -3.04 -12.33
CA PRO A 343 -5.16 -4.20 -12.72
C PRO A 343 -6.39 -4.33 -11.81
N MET A 344 -7.49 -4.89 -12.33
CA MET A 344 -8.63 -5.25 -11.48
C MET A 344 -8.33 -6.51 -10.65
N GLN A 345 -8.68 -6.46 -9.36
CA GLN A 345 -8.83 -7.63 -8.50
C GLN A 345 -10.30 -8.04 -8.47
N ILE A 346 -10.53 -9.33 -8.63
CA ILE A 346 -11.84 -9.97 -8.67
C ILE A 346 -11.97 -10.83 -7.41
N PHE A 347 -12.97 -10.56 -6.60
CA PHE A 347 -13.20 -11.26 -5.34
C PHE A 347 -14.53 -11.99 -5.31
N GLU A 348 -14.52 -13.13 -4.61
CA GLU A 348 -15.70 -13.91 -4.25
C GLU A 348 -15.69 -14.27 -2.78
N ILE A 349 -16.86 -14.61 -2.25
CA ILE A 349 -16.97 -15.22 -0.92
C ILE A 349 -16.87 -16.74 -1.09
N ARG A 350 -15.82 -17.34 -0.54
CA ARG A 350 -15.58 -18.79 -0.51
C ARG A 350 -15.23 -19.23 0.91
N ASN A 351 -15.83 -20.32 1.39
CA ASN A 351 -15.59 -20.84 2.75
C ASN A 351 -15.68 -19.75 3.84
N ASN A 352 -16.66 -18.84 3.72
CA ASN A 352 -16.91 -17.71 4.63
C ASN A 352 -15.87 -16.58 4.61
N HIS A 353 -14.97 -16.58 3.65
CA HIS A 353 -13.89 -15.60 3.55
C HIS A 353 -13.94 -14.93 2.17
N LEU A 354 -13.51 -13.69 2.10
CA LEU A 354 -13.28 -13.01 0.83
C LEU A 354 -11.98 -13.58 0.22
N GLU A 355 -12.09 -14.15 -0.97
CA GLU A 355 -10.99 -14.78 -1.71
C GLU A 355 -10.75 -14.00 -3.00
N ASP A 356 -9.48 -13.69 -3.30
CA ASP A 356 -9.07 -13.15 -4.61
C ASP A 356 -9.11 -14.29 -5.64
N VAL A 357 -10.04 -14.20 -6.57
CA VAL A 357 -10.30 -15.20 -7.62
C VAL A 357 -9.89 -14.68 -8.99
N SER A 358 -9.10 -13.61 -9.06
CA SER A 358 -8.72 -12.97 -10.33
C SER A 358 -8.04 -13.94 -11.31
N GLY A 359 -7.35 -14.96 -10.80
CA GLY A 359 -6.68 -15.98 -11.60
C GLY A 359 -7.56 -17.13 -12.10
N ASP A 360 -8.87 -17.11 -11.83
CA ASP A 360 -9.77 -18.15 -12.32
C ASP A 360 -9.96 -18.07 -13.83
N LYS A 361 -9.88 -19.24 -14.50
CA LYS A 361 -9.97 -19.35 -15.96
C LYS A 361 -11.22 -18.75 -16.60
N ARG A 362 -12.33 -18.70 -15.85
CA ARG A 362 -13.59 -18.10 -16.34
C ARG A 362 -13.51 -16.58 -16.54
N PHE A 363 -12.55 -15.90 -15.91
CA PHE A 363 -12.34 -14.47 -16.09
C PHE A 363 -11.34 -14.14 -17.20
N HIS A 364 -10.65 -15.13 -17.77
CA HIS A 364 -9.68 -14.89 -18.85
C HIS A 364 -10.27 -14.11 -20.04
N PRO A 365 -11.49 -14.41 -20.55
CA PRO A 365 -12.06 -13.63 -21.66
C PRO A 365 -12.26 -12.14 -21.32
N PHE A 366 -12.56 -11.84 -20.06
CA PHE A 366 -12.70 -10.47 -19.57
C PHE A 366 -11.33 -9.77 -19.48
N LEU A 367 -10.34 -10.43 -18.87
CA LEU A 367 -8.98 -9.91 -18.74
C LEU A 367 -8.31 -9.68 -20.11
N GLU A 368 -8.51 -10.59 -21.05
CA GLU A 368 -8.02 -10.44 -22.43
C GLU A 368 -8.62 -9.20 -23.11
N LYS A 369 -9.92 -8.97 -22.92
CA LYS A 369 -10.61 -7.79 -23.44
C LYS A 369 -10.14 -6.51 -22.76
N GLU A 370 -9.85 -6.56 -21.46
CA GLU A 370 -9.28 -5.43 -20.73
C GLU A 370 -7.93 -5.01 -21.31
N VAL A 371 -7.03 -5.97 -21.54
CA VAL A 371 -5.73 -5.72 -22.18
C VAL A 371 -5.91 -5.15 -23.58
N GLN A 372 -6.79 -5.73 -24.40
CA GLN A 372 -7.06 -5.22 -25.76
C GLN A 372 -7.58 -3.78 -25.74
N ASN A 373 -8.51 -3.47 -24.83
CA ASN A 373 -9.04 -2.13 -24.68
C ASN A 373 -7.95 -1.14 -24.23
N ALA A 374 -7.12 -1.54 -23.27
CA ALA A 374 -6.01 -0.75 -22.76
C ALA A 374 -5.00 -0.43 -23.87
N GLU A 375 -4.56 -1.45 -24.62
CA GLU A 375 -3.64 -1.30 -25.75
C GLU A 375 -4.23 -0.44 -26.88
N SER A 376 -5.52 -0.62 -27.20
CA SER A 376 -6.20 0.18 -28.23
C SER A 376 -6.40 1.65 -27.86
N SER A 377 -6.38 1.97 -26.57
CA SER A 377 -6.57 3.32 -26.04
C SER A 377 -5.27 4.11 -25.93
N LEU A 378 -4.12 3.50 -26.26
CA LEU A 378 -2.82 4.18 -26.28
C LEU A 378 -2.76 5.20 -27.43
N VAL A 379 -2.89 6.49 -27.10
CA VAL A 379 -2.68 7.60 -28.06
C VAL A 379 -1.21 8.05 -28.04
N ARG A 380 -0.77 8.74 -29.12
CA ARG A 380 0.61 9.16 -29.43
C ARG A 380 1.48 9.48 -28.19
N GLY A 381 2.43 8.59 -27.91
CA GLY A 381 3.36 8.64 -26.77
C GLY A 381 3.90 7.27 -26.38
N GLY A 382 3.14 6.20 -26.68
CA GLY A 382 3.52 4.82 -26.38
C GLY A 382 3.27 4.44 -24.91
N PRO A 383 3.27 3.15 -24.59
CA PRO A 383 3.06 2.65 -23.23
C PRO A 383 4.24 2.97 -22.30
N ASN A 384 3.95 3.45 -21.08
CA ASN A 384 4.92 3.83 -20.05
C ASN A 384 5.13 2.71 -18.99
N MET A 385 5.97 2.93 -17.97
CA MET A 385 6.30 1.88 -16.98
C MET A 385 5.07 1.46 -16.17
N GLY A 386 4.20 2.40 -15.80
CA GLY A 386 2.96 2.14 -15.07
C GLY A 386 1.98 1.27 -15.86
N PHE A 387 1.87 1.53 -17.17
CA PHE A 387 1.08 0.70 -18.10
C PHE A 387 1.63 -0.72 -18.17
N TYR A 388 2.93 -0.90 -18.41
CA TYR A 388 3.51 -2.24 -18.51
C TYR A 388 3.47 -3.01 -17.20
N ALA A 389 3.61 -2.34 -16.05
CA ALA A 389 3.45 -2.96 -14.75
C ALA A 389 2.04 -3.55 -14.60
N GLY A 390 1.02 -2.75 -14.90
CA GLY A 390 -0.39 -3.15 -14.91
C GLY A 390 -0.70 -4.33 -15.84
N ILE A 391 -0.34 -4.22 -17.12
CA ILE A 391 -0.61 -5.30 -18.09
C ILE A 391 0.14 -6.58 -17.72
N THR A 392 1.36 -6.49 -17.18
CA THR A 392 2.10 -7.69 -16.71
C THR A 392 1.35 -8.40 -15.60
N ALA A 393 0.73 -7.65 -14.68
CA ALA A 393 -0.08 -8.20 -13.60
C ALA A 393 -1.34 -8.89 -14.13
N ILE A 394 -2.05 -8.28 -15.10
CA ILE A 394 -3.20 -8.91 -15.77
C ILE A 394 -2.77 -10.20 -16.48
N LYS A 395 -1.64 -10.18 -17.18
CA LYS A 395 -1.09 -11.39 -17.81
C LYS A 395 -0.68 -12.46 -16.82
N ALA A 396 -0.33 -12.10 -15.59
CA ALA A 396 -0.12 -13.06 -14.52
C ALA A 396 -1.44 -13.70 -14.06
N GLN A 397 -2.50 -12.91 -13.89
CA GLN A 397 -3.85 -13.41 -13.60
C GLN A 397 -4.35 -14.37 -14.69
N GLU A 398 -4.09 -14.10 -15.97
CA GLU A 398 -4.42 -15.01 -17.09
C GLU A 398 -3.58 -16.31 -17.12
N GLY A 399 -2.55 -16.44 -16.28
CA GLY A 399 -1.57 -17.54 -16.35
C GLY A 399 -0.58 -17.43 -17.52
N ASN A 400 -0.48 -16.26 -18.16
CA ASN A 400 0.37 -15.98 -19.33
C ASN A 400 1.66 -15.21 -18.98
N PHE A 401 1.97 -15.03 -17.68
CA PHE A 401 3.08 -14.21 -17.17
C PHE A 401 4.40 -14.46 -17.92
N LEU A 402 4.88 -15.70 -17.96
CA LEU A 402 6.21 -16.02 -18.49
C LEU A 402 6.39 -15.61 -19.96
N SER A 403 5.34 -15.84 -20.77
CA SER A 403 5.36 -15.50 -22.19
C SER A 403 5.41 -13.99 -22.42
N TYR A 404 4.56 -13.25 -21.69
CA TYR A 404 4.50 -11.80 -21.77
C TYR A 404 5.78 -11.16 -21.20
N TRP A 405 6.29 -11.70 -20.09
CA TRP A 405 7.53 -11.26 -19.47
C TRP A 405 8.70 -11.31 -20.46
N ASP A 406 8.88 -12.45 -21.12
CA ASP A 406 9.97 -12.61 -22.08
C ASP A 406 9.81 -11.70 -23.30
N GLU A 407 8.59 -11.56 -23.83
CA GLU A 407 8.35 -10.79 -25.05
C GLU A 407 8.42 -9.27 -24.81
N LYS A 408 7.74 -8.77 -23.78
CA LYS A 408 7.47 -7.33 -23.59
C LYS A 408 8.33 -6.68 -22.50
N ILE A 409 8.74 -7.44 -21.48
CA ILE A 409 9.50 -6.88 -20.35
C ILE A 409 10.99 -7.11 -20.52
N LYS A 410 11.41 -8.38 -20.60
CA LYS A 410 12.83 -8.77 -20.63
C LYS A 410 13.53 -8.41 -21.93
N ARG A 411 12.87 -8.60 -23.08
CA ARG A 411 13.44 -8.27 -24.40
C ARG A 411 13.39 -6.78 -24.74
N ASN A 412 12.70 -5.98 -23.95
CA ASN A 412 12.63 -4.54 -24.19
C ASN A 412 13.97 -3.88 -23.75
N PRO A 413 14.76 -3.35 -24.70
CA PRO A 413 16.08 -2.81 -24.40
C PRO A 413 16.01 -1.54 -23.54
N ASP A 414 14.90 -0.79 -23.60
CA ASP A 414 14.73 0.42 -22.81
C ASP A 414 14.59 0.04 -21.32
N PHE A 415 13.79 -0.97 -21.00
CA PHE A 415 13.53 -1.39 -19.61
C PHE A 415 14.76 -1.93 -18.88
N ASN A 416 15.66 -2.60 -19.59
CA ASN A 416 16.88 -3.14 -18.98
C ASN A 416 17.86 -2.04 -18.56
N ASN A 417 17.78 -0.85 -19.17
CA ASN A 417 18.63 0.28 -18.83
C ASN A 417 17.97 1.25 -17.86
N LEU A 418 16.65 1.21 -17.78
CA LEU A 418 15.81 2.06 -16.96
C LEU A 418 15.85 1.64 -15.45
N SER A 419 16.52 2.40 -14.59
CA SER A 419 16.47 2.34 -13.08
C SER A 419 15.14 2.81 -12.45
N SER A 420 14.36 1.94 -11.85
CA SER A 420 13.05 2.19 -11.24
C SER A 420 13.15 2.27 -9.72
N ILE A 421 12.03 2.09 -9.01
CA ILE A 421 11.97 2.07 -7.55
C ILE A 421 12.96 1.09 -6.92
N ASP A 422 13.36 1.38 -5.68
CA ASP A 422 14.26 0.54 -4.91
C ASP A 422 13.58 -0.76 -4.43
N TYR A 423 14.36 -1.69 -3.87
CA TYR A 423 13.83 -2.96 -3.37
C TYR A 423 12.80 -2.77 -2.26
N CYS A 424 13.02 -1.79 -1.39
CA CYS A 424 12.21 -1.57 -0.20
C CYS A 424 10.86 -0.98 -0.56
N ASP A 425 10.83 -0.03 -1.49
CA ASP A 425 9.60 0.45 -2.08
C ASP A 425 8.89 -0.69 -2.81
N ALA A 426 9.55 -1.41 -3.74
CA ALA A 426 8.96 -2.55 -4.44
C ALA A 426 8.40 -3.63 -3.48
N ALA A 427 9.06 -3.85 -2.33
CA ALA A 427 8.65 -4.82 -1.33
C ALA A 427 7.65 -4.31 -0.29
N GLY A 428 7.28 -3.02 -0.33
CA GLY A 428 6.39 -2.40 0.67
C GLY A 428 7.01 -2.29 2.07
N LEU A 429 8.33 -2.18 2.16
CA LEU A 429 9.08 -2.08 3.40
C LEU A 429 9.32 -0.60 3.78
N PRO A 430 9.13 -0.22 5.05
CA PRO A 430 9.56 1.10 5.51
C PRO A 430 11.07 1.26 5.32
N GLN A 431 11.53 2.43 4.87
CA GLN A 431 12.96 2.69 4.63
C GLN A 431 13.85 2.40 5.86
N LYS A 432 13.34 2.60 7.07
CA LYS A 432 14.06 2.25 8.32
C LYS A 432 14.31 0.75 8.51
N LYS A 433 13.55 -0.10 7.83
CA LYS A 433 13.67 -1.57 7.84
C LYS A 433 14.30 -2.08 6.55
N CYS A 434 14.85 -1.19 5.72
CA CYS A 434 15.42 -1.56 4.45
C CYS A 434 16.76 -2.30 4.64
N PRO A 435 16.97 -3.47 4.00
CA PRO A 435 18.26 -4.15 4.02
C PRO A 435 19.38 -3.27 3.42
N PRO A 436 20.64 -3.47 3.84
CA PRO A 436 21.81 -2.90 3.16
C PRO A 436 21.74 -3.05 1.64
N ASN A 437 21.91 -1.94 0.93
CA ASN A 437 21.79 -1.83 -0.54
C ASN A 437 20.37 -2.05 -1.09
N GLY A 438 19.35 -2.25 -0.23
CA GLY A 438 17.95 -2.33 -0.62
C GLY A 438 17.37 -0.97 -1.06
N SER A 439 18.04 0.12 -0.70
CA SER A 439 17.72 1.49 -1.14
C SER A 439 18.36 1.85 -2.49
N ASP A 440 19.15 0.93 -3.09
CA ASP A 440 19.70 1.15 -4.42
C ASP A 440 18.59 0.92 -5.48
N PRO A 441 18.39 1.83 -6.44
CA PRO A 441 17.40 1.69 -7.50
C PRO A 441 17.56 0.39 -8.31
N LEU A 442 16.50 -0.41 -8.39
CA LEU A 442 16.49 -1.63 -9.19
C LEU A 442 16.18 -1.29 -10.65
N LYS A 443 16.70 -2.06 -11.62
CA LYS A 443 16.19 -1.97 -13.00
C LYS A 443 14.70 -2.31 -13.03
N PHE A 444 13.94 -1.68 -13.92
CA PHE A 444 12.48 -1.82 -13.96
C PHE A 444 11.98 -3.27 -13.96
N PRO A 445 12.52 -4.20 -14.76
CA PRO A 445 12.13 -5.61 -14.67
C PRO A 445 12.36 -6.23 -13.29
N ASN A 446 13.44 -5.87 -12.60
CA ASN A 446 13.73 -6.41 -11.27
C ASN A 446 12.78 -5.83 -10.22
N ALA A 447 12.54 -4.52 -10.25
CA ALA A 447 11.58 -3.85 -9.36
C ALA A 447 10.17 -4.40 -9.55
N LEU A 448 9.73 -4.57 -10.80
CA LEU A 448 8.44 -5.14 -11.15
C LEU A 448 8.31 -6.59 -10.66
N ALA A 449 9.34 -7.43 -10.86
CA ALA A 449 9.32 -8.82 -10.39
C ALA A 449 9.18 -8.91 -8.86
N VAL A 450 9.91 -8.08 -8.10
CA VAL A 450 9.78 -8.00 -6.64
C VAL A 450 8.39 -7.56 -6.24
N PHE A 451 7.89 -6.50 -6.85
CA PHE A 451 6.56 -5.97 -6.55
C PHE A 451 5.48 -7.00 -6.79
N LEU A 452 5.41 -7.61 -7.98
CA LEU A 452 4.42 -8.63 -8.33
C LEU A 452 4.47 -9.84 -7.39
N TYR A 453 5.66 -10.27 -6.97
CA TYR A 453 5.80 -11.36 -6.01
C TYR A 453 5.28 -10.96 -4.62
N LYS A 454 5.58 -9.75 -4.17
CA LYS A 454 5.19 -9.25 -2.84
C LYS A 454 3.70 -8.93 -2.76
N THR A 455 3.09 -8.56 -3.88
CA THR A 455 1.64 -8.30 -3.99
C THR A 455 0.83 -9.56 -4.29
N GLY A 456 1.47 -10.67 -4.69
CA GLY A 456 0.87 -11.99 -4.84
C GLY A 456 0.45 -12.38 -6.27
N TYR A 457 0.82 -11.58 -7.28
CA TYR A 457 0.49 -11.87 -8.69
C TYR A 457 1.31 -13.02 -9.28
N ILE A 458 2.54 -13.20 -8.77
CA ILE A 458 3.44 -14.25 -9.22
C ILE A 458 3.99 -15.01 -8.02
N ASP A 459 4.29 -16.29 -8.21
CA ASP A 459 4.83 -17.12 -7.15
C ASP A 459 6.38 -17.11 -7.11
N GLN A 460 6.96 -17.92 -6.24
CA GLN A 460 8.41 -18.02 -6.11
C GLN A 460 9.08 -18.65 -7.36
N TYR A 461 8.37 -19.50 -8.10
CA TYR A 461 8.86 -20.11 -9.33
C TYR A 461 8.96 -19.07 -10.44
N ASP A 462 7.90 -18.29 -10.64
CA ASP A 462 7.84 -17.19 -11.59
C ASP A 462 8.88 -16.12 -11.29
N LEU A 463 9.03 -15.74 -10.02
CA LEU A 463 10.06 -14.81 -9.59
C LEU A 463 11.46 -15.30 -9.96
N LYS A 464 11.76 -16.58 -9.73
CA LYS A 464 13.05 -17.18 -10.12
C LYS A 464 13.23 -17.17 -11.64
N TYR A 465 12.17 -17.33 -12.42
CA TYR A 465 12.21 -17.27 -13.88
C TYR A 465 12.61 -15.90 -14.41
N THR A 466 12.19 -14.83 -13.74
CA THR A 466 12.59 -13.46 -14.13
C THR A 466 14.11 -13.23 -14.09
N GLY A 467 14.86 -14.12 -13.42
CA GLY A 467 16.28 -14.00 -13.19
C GLY A 467 16.63 -13.25 -11.90
N TYR A 468 15.63 -12.73 -11.19
CA TYR A 468 15.81 -12.08 -9.89
C TYR A 468 15.81 -13.09 -8.73
N SER A 469 16.72 -12.92 -7.77
CA SER A 469 16.80 -13.76 -6.58
C SER A 469 16.66 -12.92 -5.31
N VAL A 470 15.55 -13.11 -4.58
CA VAL A 470 15.29 -12.46 -3.27
C VAL A 470 16.37 -12.81 -2.23
N ARG A 471 17.10 -13.92 -2.44
CA ARG A 471 18.13 -14.42 -1.53
C ARG A 471 19.39 -13.56 -1.45
N GLU A 472 19.65 -12.65 -2.38
CA GLU A 472 20.85 -11.80 -2.33
C GLU A 472 20.66 -10.55 -1.45
N ILE A 473 19.44 -10.05 -1.31
CA ILE A 473 19.13 -8.85 -0.51
C ILE A 473 18.72 -9.22 0.94
N ASP A 474 17.89 -10.25 1.12
CA ASP A 474 17.42 -10.68 2.46
C ASP A 474 18.53 -11.32 3.33
N LYS A 475 19.64 -11.80 2.73
CA LYS A 475 20.78 -12.34 3.49
C LYS A 475 21.39 -11.32 4.44
N SER A 476 21.36 -10.04 4.08
CA SER A 476 21.92 -8.96 4.90
C SER A 476 21.07 -8.67 6.15
N GLU A 477 19.76 -8.92 6.11
CA GLU A 477 18.87 -8.84 7.27
C GLU A 477 18.99 -10.10 8.15
N TYR A 478 19.17 -11.28 7.54
CA TYR A 478 19.44 -12.54 8.25
C TYR A 478 20.74 -12.48 9.08
N ASP A 479 21.84 -12.02 8.49
CA ASP A 479 23.15 -11.94 9.18
C ASP A 479 23.22 -10.82 10.24
N ARG A 480 22.42 -9.74 10.11
CA ARG A 480 22.39 -8.63 11.10
C ARG A 480 21.43 -8.86 12.26
N THR A 481 20.32 -9.56 12.06
CA THR A 481 19.34 -9.83 13.13
C THR A 481 19.65 -11.08 13.93
N HIS A 482 20.55 -11.95 13.45
CA HIS A 482 20.92 -13.20 14.10
C HIS A 482 22.43 -13.37 14.35
N PRO A 483 23.13 -12.41 15.00
CA PRO A 483 24.44 -12.71 15.54
C PRO A 483 24.24 -13.66 16.74
N ILE A 484 24.55 -14.93 16.53
CA ILE A 484 24.66 -15.97 17.57
C ILE A 484 23.34 -16.23 18.34
N ASN A 485 22.36 -16.90 17.70
CA ASN A 485 21.33 -17.64 18.46
C ASN A 485 20.71 -18.81 17.69
N PHE A 486 21.57 -19.66 17.13
CA PHE A 486 21.19 -20.92 16.48
C PHE A 486 20.29 -21.80 17.37
N PHE A 487 20.41 -21.69 18.70
CA PHE A 487 19.68 -22.51 19.66
C PHE A 487 18.21 -22.06 19.89
N LYS A 488 17.92 -20.75 19.86
CA LYS A 488 16.56 -20.24 20.11
C LYS A 488 15.60 -20.44 18.93
N TYR A 489 16.12 -20.40 17.71
CA TYR A 489 15.32 -20.58 16.48
C TYR A 489 14.80 -22.01 16.34
N TYR A 490 15.65 -23.02 16.61
CA TYR A 490 15.22 -24.43 16.61
C TYR A 490 14.25 -24.76 17.75
N ILE A 491 14.36 -24.09 18.91
CA ILE A 491 13.35 -24.19 19.97
C ILE A 491 12.01 -23.60 19.51
N LYS A 492 11.99 -22.47 18.79
CA LYS A 492 10.76 -21.85 18.28
C LYS A 492 10.08 -22.68 17.18
N ILE A 493 10.84 -23.25 16.24
CA ILE A 493 10.32 -24.21 15.25
C ILE A 493 9.83 -25.49 15.92
N GLY A 494 10.55 -25.96 16.95
CA GLY A 494 10.13 -27.09 17.77
C GLY A 494 8.77 -26.83 18.43
N ILE A 495 8.60 -25.68 19.08
CA ILE A 495 7.33 -25.29 19.72
C ILE A 495 6.21 -25.12 18.68
N TYR A 496 6.49 -24.52 17.52
CA TYR A 496 5.48 -24.34 16.45
C TYR A 496 5.05 -25.66 15.82
N LYS A 497 5.95 -26.64 15.67
CA LYS A 497 5.60 -28.00 15.22
C LYS A 497 4.89 -28.81 16.30
N ILE A 498 5.20 -28.58 17.58
CA ILE A 498 4.53 -29.23 18.72
C ILE A 498 3.06 -28.74 18.81
N SER A 499 2.79 -27.45 18.56
CA SER A 499 1.41 -26.95 18.50
C SER A 499 0.64 -27.48 17.29
N THR A 500 1.29 -27.69 16.14
CA THR A 500 0.66 -28.38 14.99
C THR A 500 0.47 -29.88 15.22
N LEU A 501 1.27 -30.54 16.07
CA LEU A 501 1.03 -31.94 16.46
C LEU A 501 -0.16 -32.06 17.42
N HIS A 502 -0.41 -31.05 18.26
CA HIS A 502 -1.56 -31.04 19.18
C HIS A 502 -2.90 -31.07 18.42
N SER A 503 -3.00 -30.39 17.27
CA SER A 503 -4.20 -30.42 16.42
C SER A 503 -4.51 -31.79 15.79
N TYR A 504 -3.57 -32.75 15.80
CA TYR A 504 -3.80 -34.13 15.35
C TYR A 504 -4.18 -35.09 16.50
N ALA A 505 -4.14 -34.66 17.77
CA ALA A 505 -4.46 -35.49 18.93
C ALA A 505 -5.29 -34.73 20.00
N PRO A 506 -6.52 -34.29 19.67
CA PRO A 506 -7.35 -33.42 20.53
C PRO A 506 -7.89 -34.09 21.81
N SER A 507 -7.61 -35.38 22.03
CA SER A 507 -8.15 -36.16 23.15
C SER A 507 -7.26 -36.16 24.41
N LEU A 508 -6.09 -35.51 24.40
CA LEU A 508 -5.22 -35.38 25.57
C LEU A 508 -5.29 -33.97 26.16
N SER A 509 -5.36 -33.85 27.49
CA SER A 509 -5.21 -32.55 28.17
C SER A 509 -3.80 -32.00 27.98
N ASP A 510 -3.69 -30.67 27.89
CA ASP A 510 -2.44 -29.95 27.62
C ASP A 510 -1.27 -30.45 28.47
N GLY A 511 -1.49 -30.64 29.77
CA GLY A 511 -0.45 -31.10 30.71
C GLY A 511 0.12 -32.49 30.38
N ILE A 512 -0.71 -33.42 29.90
CA ILE A 512 -0.25 -34.78 29.54
C ILE A 512 0.51 -34.74 28.22
N PHE A 513 0.04 -33.95 27.25
CA PHE A 513 0.70 -33.81 25.94
C PHE A 513 2.15 -33.29 26.09
N TYR A 514 2.35 -32.19 26.84
CA TYR A 514 3.69 -31.65 27.07
C TYR A 514 4.58 -32.60 27.87
N SER A 515 4.04 -33.35 28.84
CA SER A 515 4.79 -34.35 29.61
C SER A 515 5.29 -35.51 28.74
N VAL A 516 4.46 -36.00 27.81
CA VAL A 516 4.83 -37.07 26.87
C VAL A 516 5.89 -36.58 25.89
N VAL A 517 5.69 -35.40 25.29
CA VAL A 517 6.67 -34.81 24.36
C VAL A 517 8.02 -34.60 25.05
N PHE A 518 8.01 -34.05 26.27
CA PHE A 518 9.23 -33.87 27.06
C PHE A 518 9.92 -35.21 27.35
N SER A 519 9.16 -36.23 27.76
CA SER A 519 9.70 -37.57 28.05
C SER A 519 10.33 -38.21 26.80
N VAL A 520 9.71 -38.06 25.63
CA VAL A 520 10.25 -38.56 24.36
C VAL A 520 11.54 -37.83 23.99
N LEU A 521 11.56 -36.50 24.08
CA LEU A 521 12.77 -35.71 23.80
C LEU A 521 13.90 -36.04 24.76
N PHE A 522 13.59 -36.25 26.04
CA PHE A 522 14.56 -36.67 27.06
C PHE A 522 15.14 -38.06 26.77
N LEU A 523 14.32 -39.01 26.33
CA LEU A 523 14.76 -40.35 25.93
C LEU A 523 15.64 -40.31 24.67
N ILE A 524 15.31 -39.47 23.69
CA ILE A 524 16.13 -39.26 22.50
C ILE A 524 17.49 -38.68 22.90
N PHE A 525 17.51 -37.69 23.79
CA PHE A 525 18.74 -37.10 24.30
C PHE A 525 19.63 -38.13 25.04
N LEU A 526 19.03 -38.96 25.90
CA LEU A 526 19.72 -40.06 26.58
C LEU A 526 20.29 -41.09 25.60
N SER A 527 19.51 -41.47 24.59
CA SER A 527 19.93 -42.41 23.54
C SER A 527 21.11 -41.84 22.74
N PHE A 528 21.06 -40.56 22.38
CA PHE A 528 22.14 -39.87 21.69
C PHE A 528 23.42 -39.82 22.55
N ALA A 529 23.30 -39.43 23.82
CA ALA A 529 24.43 -39.40 24.74
C ALA A 529 25.08 -40.78 24.91
N PHE A 530 24.27 -41.84 25.00
CA PHE A 530 24.75 -43.22 25.09
C PHE A 530 25.44 -43.68 23.79
N TYR A 531 24.86 -43.37 22.63
CA TYR A 531 25.45 -43.71 21.33
C TYR A 531 26.86 -43.12 21.17
N PHE A 532 27.07 -41.88 21.61
CA PHE A 532 28.36 -41.19 21.50
C PHE A 532 29.33 -41.44 22.65
N LEU A 533 28.98 -42.30 23.62
CA LEU A 533 29.82 -42.62 24.79
C LEU A 533 31.27 -43.02 24.43
N PRO A 534 31.54 -43.86 23.40
CA PRO A 534 32.91 -44.21 23.01
C PRO A 534 33.77 -43.01 22.61
N ILE A 535 33.18 -42.04 21.90
CA ILE A 535 33.88 -40.82 21.45
C ILE A 535 34.19 -39.91 22.65
N PHE A 536 33.25 -39.76 23.58
CA PHE A 536 33.47 -38.97 24.79
C PHE A 536 34.59 -39.55 25.67
N ILE A 537 34.65 -40.88 25.80
CA ILE A 537 35.73 -41.57 26.52
C ILE A 537 37.07 -41.35 25.81
N ALA A 538 37.11 -41.52 24.48
CA ALA A 538 38.32 -41.31 23.67
C ALA A 538 38.84 -39.86 23.70
N ALA A 539 37.94 -38.87 23.72
CA ALA A 539 38.28 -37.45 23.82
C ALA A 539 38.90 -37.12 25.20
N LYS A 540 38.32 -37.67 26.28
CA LYS A 540 38.81 -37.43 27.64
C LYS A 540 40.16 -38.10 27.92
N THR A 541 40.38 -39.28 27.34
CA THR A 541 41.65 -40.04 27.44
C THR A 541 42.74 -39.53 26.48
N LYS A 542 42.40 -38.65 25.52
CA LYS A 542 43.31 -38.18 24.45
C LYS A 542 43.92 -39.35 23.65
N SER A 543 43.08 -40.33 23.30
CA SER A 543 43.50 -41.52 22.56
C SER A 543 44.20 -41.16 21.23
N GLN A 544 45.32 -41.82 20.93
CA GLN A 544 46.07 -41.60 19.69
C GLN A 544 45.30 -42.03 18.43
N HIS A 545 44.28 -42.87 18.56
CA HIS A 545 43.39 -43.24 17.46
C HIS A 545 41.99 -42.66 17.62
N PHE A 546 41.89 -41.47 18.24
CA PHE A 546 40.63 -40.72 18.39
C PHE A 546 39.82 -40.68 17.08
N TRP A 547 40.47 -40.34 15.97
CA TRP A 547 39.81 -40.27 14.66
C TRP A 547 39.33 -41.62 14.12
N LEU A 548 40.02 -42.71 14.44
CA LEU A 548 39.58 -44.06 14.08
C LEU A 548 38.36 -44.47 14.90
N ILE A 549 38.34 -44.16 16.20
CA ILE A 549 37.20 -44.42 17.09
C ILE A 549 35.97 -43.61 16.63
N VAL A 550 36.16 -42.34 16.25
CA VAL A 550 35.10 -41.51 15.66
C VAL A 550 34.58 -42.14 14.37
N PHE A 551 35.47 -42.55 13.46
CA PHE A 551 35.08 -43.18 12.20
C PHE A 551 34.25 -44.46 12.43
N VAL A 552 34.72 -45.37 13.30
CA VAL A 552 34.00 -46.61 13.58
C VAL A 552 32.66 -46.34 14.26
N ASN A 553 32.58 -45.40 15.21
CA ASN A 553 31.34 -45.08 15.88
C ASN A 553 30.31 -44.39 14.96
N VAL A 554 30.73 -43.56 14.01
CA VAL A 554 29.81 -42.88 13.10
C VAL A 554 29.28 -43.82 12.02
N PHE A 555 30.15 -44.61 11.38
CA PHE A 555 29.76 -45.44 10.24
C PHE A 555 29.23 -46.83 10.63
N PHE A 556 29.69 -47.38 11.76
CA PHE A 556 29.33 -48.74 12.20
C PHE A 556 28.66 -48.79 13.58
N GLY A 557 28.60 -47.67 14.31
CA GLY A 557 28.02 -47.61 15.66
C GLY A 557 26.50 -47.85 15.72
N TRP A 558 25.80 -47.78 14.58
CA TRP A 558 24.39 -48.18 14.47
C TRP A 558 24.19 -49.69 14.66
N THR A 559 25.28 -50.49 14.64
CA THR A 559 25.28 -51.91 15.00
C THR A 559 25.83 -52.11 16.41
N PHE A 560 25.29 -53.07 17.17
CA PHE A 560 25.81 -53.41 18.50
C PHE A 560 27.30 -53.77 18.47
N LEU A 561 27.73 -54.53 17.45
CA LEU A 561 29.13 -54.94 17.29
C LEU A 561 30.05 -53.75 16.98
N GLY A 562 29.63 -52.83 16.11
CA GLY A 562 30.43 -51.64 15.78
C GLY A 562 30.52 -50.65 16.95
N TRP A 563 29.43 -50.47 17.70
CA TRP A 563 29.44 -49.66 18.91
C TRP A 563 30.33 -50.26 20.00
N LEU A 564 30.24 -51.58 20.23
CA LEU A 564 31.08 -52.28 21.20
C LEU A 564 32.57 -52.25 20.80
N ALA A 565 32.89 -52.39 19.52
CA ALA A 565 34.24 -52.27 19.02
C ALA A 565 34.82 -50.86 19.27
N ALA A 566 34.04 -49.81 18.97
CA ALA A 566 34.43 -48.42 19.27
C ALA A 566 34.67 -48.21 20.77
N LEU A 567 33.79 -48.77 21.62
CA LEU A 567 33.94 -48.68 23.08
C LEU A 567 35.19 -49.41 23.59
N LEU A 568 35.45 -50.63 23.10
CA LEU A 568 36.63 -51.40 23.48
C LEU A 568 37.92 -50.70 23.04
N MET A 569 37.97 -50.15 21.82
CA MET A 569 39.11 -49.34 21.38
C MET A 569 39.32 -48.10 22.26
N ALA A 570 38.23 -47.43 22.66
CA ALA A 570 38.29 -46.28 23.56
C ALA A 570 38.77 -46.64 24.98
N LEU A 571 38.52 -47.86 25.46
CA LEU A 571 38.87 -48.31 26.81
C LEU A 571 40.22 -49.04 26.90
N MET A 572 40.63 -49.78 25.86
CA MET A 572 41.81 -50.65 25.91
C MET A 572 43.11 -49.94 25.53
N MET A 573 43.05 -48.88 24.73
CA MET A 573 44.26 -48.28 24.16
C MET A 573 45.07 -47.36 25.09
N ASP A 574 44.59 -47.10 26.31
CA ASP A 574 45.38 -46.41 27.34
C ASP A 574 46.29 -47.37 28.14
N ARG A 575 46.17 -48.69 27.92
CA ARG A 575 46.96 -49.69 28.67
C ARG A 575 48.41 -49.80 28.21
N ASP A 576 48.72 -49.36 26.98
CA ASP A 576 50.08 -49.43 26.41
C ASP A 576 50.99 -48.26 26.83
N ARG A 577 50.53 -47.37 27.73
CA ARG A 577 51.37 -46.32 28.35
C ARG A 577 51.73 -46.58 29.82
N GLN A 578 51.29 -47.70 30.41
CA GLN A 578 51.65 -48.09 31.78
C GLN A 578 52.25 -49.50 31.91
N ALA A 579 52.82 -50.04 30.83
CA ALA A 579 53.65 -51.25 30.86
C ALA A 579 55.11 -50.90 30.51
#